data_AF-S8AD72-F1
#
_entry.id   AF-S8AD72-F1
#
_cell.length_a   1.000
_cell.length_b   1.000
_cell.length_c   1.000
_cell.angle_alpha   90.00
_cell.angle_beta   90.00
_cell.angle_gamma   90.00
#
_symmetry.space_group_name_H-M   'P 1'
#
loop_
_entity.id
_entity.type
_entity.pdbx_description
1 polymer ?
#
loop_
_entity_poly.entity_id
_entity_poly.type
_entity_poly.pdbx_seq_one_letter_code
_entity_poly.pdbx_strand_id
1 'polypeptide(L)'
;MAIPTSNGALSASKKRKRVAVDVPTAKRKSKPQDLPVVTKAVIMRPAPKSKKVREEPSDESNEEEDEDMESGSDEEDSLASRQAEMLQLEEGIISAKTATERTKGLGALLEQLENESEEVVIMTAVGLCRTFCRLMSRGQLVRQKDHTPEQLKMVKEGKEAYINYLNGLGSLLEGGEGTSLKLAMRLLKEESVHMKPSEDYYFPFLSYGVIIKHILLSDSPDLVDVFATEYIYEFSDLRLEFLKAIPGISKDAALSNTVFSENLFSILYDLKDFPTASEELIDLPLYISAPSKKKHPLFLIATHQRYFQETWLALLTRPLPSKQRDILTILPKRIIPHLPNPRLLMDYLTDTYNTGGVTALLALQGLFNLMMSHNLDYPNFFPKLYALLDSDLMHVKYRSRFFRLLELFLNSSHLPAVLVASFIKRMARLCLSAPPSAIVTVIPFTYNLMRLHPTCTFMLHRVLGKEVDYEKLRNGGFVDPFNEQEMDPLKTGALESSLWELETLQSHYHPNVATLAKILSEQFTKQQYNIEDFLDHSYTSMLESEMTKKTTKEPVVEYIVPKKILAREEKKDEDSLLPTGPNVLLDLWDFE
;
A
#
# COMPACT_ATOMS: atom_id res chain seq x y z
N MET A 1 -15.28 -55.02 -44.93
CA MET A 1 -14.95 -54.95 -46.36
C MET A 1 -14.55 -53.52 -46.69
N ALA A 2 -13.37 -53.37 -47.28
CA ALA A 2 -12.91 -52.30 -48.18
C ALA A 2 -13.04 -50.81 -47.76
N ILE A 3 -11.88 -50.24 -47.44
CA ILE A 3 -11.48 -48.87 -47.81
C ILE A 3 -11.59 -48.74 -49.35
N PRO A 4 -11.88 -47.54 -49.88
CA PRO A 4 -10.93 -47.00 -50.85
C PRO A 4 -10.60 -45.52 -50.63
N THR A 5 -9.30 -45.31 -50.74
CA THR A 5 -8.56 -44.08 -50.99
C THR A 5 -8.82 -43.53 -52.40
N SER A 6 -8.82 -42.21 -52.57
CA SER A 6 -8.29 -41.59 -53.79
C SER A 6 -7.67 -40.23 -53.49
N ASN A 7 -6.35 -40.18 -53.67
CA ASN A 7 -5.53 -38.97 -53.78
C ASN A 7 -5.86 -38.17 -55.05
N GLY A 8 -5.69 -36.85 -54.98
CA GLY A 8 -5.57 -35.96 -56.13
C GLY A 8 -4.95 -34.63 -55.70
N ALA A 9 -3.75 -34.34 -56.20
CA ALA A 9 -2.82 -33.34 -55.68
C ALA A 9 -2.78 -32.03 -56.50
N LEU A 10 -2.21 -30.98 -55.87
CA LEU A 10 -1.55 -29.77 -56.45
C LEU A 10 -2.51 -28.72 -57.09
N SER A 11 -2.45 -27.41 -56.79
CA SER A 11 -1.26 -26.54 -56.83
C SER A 11 -1.50 -25.11 -56.27
N ALA A 12 -0.42 -24.50 -55.76
CA ALA A 12 0.02 -23.10 -55.88
C ALA A 12 -0.85 -21.90 -55.43
N SER A 13 -0.35 -21.26 -54.36
CA SER A 13 0.01 -19.83 -54.28
C SER A 13 -1.07 -18.76 -54.47
N LYS A 14 -1.46 -18.13 -53.35
CA LYS A 14 -1.64 -16.67 -53.28
C LYS A 14 -1.40 -16.14 -51.87
N LYS A 15 -0.24 -15.51 -51.69
CA LYS A 15 0.11 -14.61 -50.59
C LYS A 15 -1.02 -13.59 -50.37
N ARG A 16 -1.57 -13.50 -49.16
CA ARG A 16 -2.33 -12.31 -48.71
C ARG A 16 -1.67 -11.70 -47.48
N LYS A 17 -1.37 -10.41 -47.66
CA LYS A 17 -0.67 -9.47 -46.80
C LYS A 17 -1.32 -9.39 -45.41
N ARG A 18 -0.48 -9.46 -44.37
CA ARG A 18 -0.79 -8.93 -43.04
C ARG A 18 -0.82 -7.40 -43.15
N VAL A 19 -1.92 -6.81 -42.71
CA VAL A 19 -2.08 -5.36 -42.52
C VAL A 19 -1.37 -5.03 -41.21
N ALA A 20 -0.27 -4.29 -41.31
CA ALA A 20 0.40 -3.67 -40.18
C ALA A 20 -0.38 -2.40 -39.80
N VAL A 21 -0.74 -2.29 -38.53
CA VAL A 21 -1.26 -1.06 -37.93
C VAL A 21 -0.05 -0.27 -37.44
N ASP A 22 0.14 0.91 -38.03
CA ASP A 22 1.18 1.87 -37.69
C ASP A 22 0.98 2.39 -36.26
N VAL A 23 2.00 2.19 -35.41
CA VAL A 23 2.19 2.94 -34.17
C VAL A 23 3.49 3.73 -34.33
N PRO A 24 3.46 5.07 -34.25
CA PRO A 24 4.65 5.89 -34.52
C PRO A 24 5.65 5.79 -33.38
N THR A 25 6.82 5.20 -33.69
CA THR A 25 7.99 5.17 -32.81
C THR A 25 8.72 6.52 -32.87
N ALA A 26 8.46 7.37 -31.88
CA ALA A 26 9.23 8.60 -31.68
C ALA A 26 10.64 8.27 -31.16
N LYS A 27 11.61 8.14 -32.08
CA LYS A 27 13.04 8.10 -31.76
C LYS A 27 13.49 9.45 -31.19
N ARG A 28 13.67 9.55 -29.87
CA ARG A 28 14.49 10.61 -29.26
C ARG A 28 15.95 10.17 -29.26
N LYS A 29 16.77 10.83 -30.08
CA LYS A 29 18.23 10.82 -29.98
C LYS A 29 18.62 11.69 -28.78
N SER A 30 19.25 11.12 -27.76
CA SER A 30 20.00 11.89 -26.75
C SER A 30 21.49 11.58 -26.92
N LYS A 31 22.25 12.58 -27.40
CA LYS A 31 23.71 12.64 -27.27
C LYS A 31 24.05 12.92 -25.79
N PRO A 32 25.23 12.50 -25.29
CA PRO A 32 25.67 12.81 -23.94
C PRO A 32 25.97 14.32 -23.87
N GLN A 33 25.29 15.02 -22.96
CA GLN A 33 25.66 16.38 -22.56
C GLN A 33 26.45 16.27 -21.26
N ASP A 34 27.69 16.74 -21.31
CA ASP A 34 28.55 16.98 -20.16
C ASP A 34 27.81 17.84 -19.13
N LEU A 35 27.77 17.36 -17.89
CA LEU A 35 27.30 18.12 -16.73
C LEU A 35 28.27 19.28 -16.45
N PRO A 36 27.80 20.54 -16.39
CA PRO A 36 28.64 21.65 -15.99
C PRO A 36 28.88 21.63 -14.48
N VAL A 37 30.14 21.80 -14.10
CA VAL A 37 30.59 22.16 -12.76
C VAL A 37 29.97 23.51 -12.39
N VAL A 38 29.03 23.53 -11.43
CA VAL A 38 28.62 24.77 -10.76
C VAL A 38 28.43 24.48 -9.27
N THR A 39 29.40 24.94 -8.49
CA THR A 39 29.25 25.32 -7.09
C THR A 39 28.22 26.45 -6.99
N LYS A 40 27.10 26.21 -6.29
CA LYS A 40 26.36 27.19 -5.48
C LYS A 40 25.17 26.51 -4.82
N ALA A 41 25.22 26.41 -3.50
CA ALA A 41 24.05 26.13 -2.68
C ALA A 41 23.11 27.34 -2.81
N VAL A 42 21.85 27.08 -3.17
CA VAL A 42 20.76 28.06 -3.12
C VAL A 42 19.73 27.50 -2.15
N ILE A 43 19.61 28.15 -1.01
CA ILE A 43 18.50 28.05 -0.08
C ILE A 43 17.31 28.76 -0.75
N MET A 44 16.18 28.07 -0.92
CA MET A 44 14.95 28.69 -1.40
C MET A 44 14.04 29.04 -0.22
N ARG A 45 13.80 30.33 0.00
CA ARG A 45 12.47 30.88 0.31
C ARG A 45 12.25 32.19 -0.49
N PRO A 46 10.99 32.52 -0.83
CA PRO A 46 10.68 33.38 -1.96
C PRO A 46 10.67 34.87 -1.60
N ALA A 47 11.29 35.71 -2.43
CA ALA A 47 11.15 37.17 -2.38
C ALA A 47 10.06 37.66 -3.37
N PRO A 48 9.29 38.71 -3.04
CA PRO A 48 8.26 39.26 -3.90
C PRO A 48 8.84 40.10 -5.05
N LYS A 49 8.04 40.21 -6.10
CA LYS A 49 8.35 40.75 -7.43
C LYS A 49 8.75 42.24 -7.39
N SER A 50 9.84 42.60 -8.08
CA SER A 50 10.09 43.98 -8.53
C SER A 50 10.13 44.06 -10.06
N LYS A 51 9.38 45.02 -10.62
CA LYS A 51 9.37 45.39 -12.03
C LYS A 51 10.46 46.44 -12.31
N LYS A 52 11.13 46.29 -13.45
CA LYS A 52 12.08 47.25 -14.06
C LYS A 52 11.44 48.59 -14.45
N VAL A 53 12.28 49.64 -14.47
CA VAL A 53 12.52 50.70 -15.50
C VAL A 53 12.94 51.99 -14.74
N ARG A 54 14.20 52.47 -14.71
CA ARG A 54 15.10 53.15 -15.69
C ARG A 54 15.25 54.65 -15.33
N GLU A 55 16.50 55.02 -15.00
CA GLU A 55 17.21 56.33 -15.05
C GLU A 55 16.44 57.66 -14.84
N GLU A 56 16.71 58.28 -13.65
CA GLU A 56 16.99 59.69 -13.24
C GLU A 56 16.45 60.94 -14.02
N PRO A 57 16.43 62.19 -13.44
CA PRO A 57 16.87 62.66 -12.09
C PRO A 57 15.90 63.66 -11.40
N SER A 58 16.14 64.02 -10.12
CA SER A 58 16.17 65.42 -9.59
C SER A 58 15.96 65.51 -8.08
N ASP A 59 16.88 66.27 -7.46
CA ASP A 59 16.74 67.26 -6.40
C ASP A 59 15.95 67.00 -5.09
N GLU A 60 16.71 67.26 -4.02
CA GLU A 60 16.36 68.01 -2.81
C GLU A 60 15.39 67.43 -1.77
N SER A 61 16.01 67.16 -0.61
CA SER A 61 15.65 67.70 0.71
C SER A 61 14.74 66.91 1.67
N ASN A 62 15.17 66.98 2.94
CA ASN A 62 14.54 66.67 4.23
C ASN A 62 14.66 65.21 4.68
N GLU A 63 15.60 64.88 5.58
CA GLU A 63 15.67 65.17 7.04
C GLU A 63 14.56 64.49 7.87
N GLU A 64 15.02 63.95 9.00
CA GLU A 64 14.31 63.37 10.16
C GLU A 64 13.96 61.87 10.03
N GLU A 65 14.76 60.95 10.60
CA GLU A 65 14.92 60.55 12.02
C GLU A 65 13.94 59.42 12.43
N ASP A 66 14.38 58.65 13.44
CA ASP A 66 13.75 57.53 14.15
C ASP A 66 13.99 56.12 13.56
N GLU A 67 15.03 55.40 14.02
CA GLU A 67 15.13 54.62 15.27
C GLU A 67 14.56 53.19 15.14
N ASP A 68 15.39 52.23 15.57
CA ASP A 68 15.13 50.82 15.87
C ASP A 68 14.99 49.78 14.73
N MET A 69 16.10 49.12 14.38
CA MET A 69 16.20 47.66 14.21
C MET A 69 17.67 47.23 14.03
N GLU A 70 18.45 47.23 15.13
CA GLU A 70 19.86 46.81 15.15
C GLU A 70 20.05 45.55 16.03
N SER A 71 19.11 44.60 15.96
CA SER A 71 19.23 43.31 16.69
C SER A 71 19.44 42.10 15.79
N GLY A 72 19.61 42.29 14.48
CA GLY A 72 19.79 41.21 13.49
C GLY A 72 21.23 41.05 12.97
N SER A 73 22.10 42.05 13.17
CA SER A 73 23.48 42.05 12.66
C SER A 73 24.42 41.19 13.49
N ASP A 74 24.25 41.17 14.81
CA ASP A 74 25.19 40.52 15.73
C ASP A 74 25.12 38.98 15.65
N GLU A 75 23.94 38.39 15.38
CA GLU A 75 23.81 36.95 15.22
C GLU A 75 24.40 36.46 13.89
N GLU A 76 24.17 37.17 12.78
CA GLU A 76 24.74 36.84 11.47
C GLU A 76 26.27 36.97 11.44
N ASP A 77 26.83 38.02 12.09
CA ASP A 77 28.28 38.20 12.20
C ASP A 77 28.93 37.13 13.09
N SER A 78 28.24 36.66 14.14
CA SER A 78 28.71 35.57 14.99
C SER A 78 28.78 34.22 14.24
N LEU A 79 27.79 33.92 13.39
CA LEU A 79 27.76 32.71 12.56
C LEU A 79 28.82 32.75 11.45
N ALA A 80 29.04 33.91 10.83
CA ALA A 80 30.08 34.11 9.83
C ALA A 80 31.49 33.93 10.43
N SER A 81 31.71 34.44 11.65
CA SER A 81 32.95 34.24 12.40
C SER A 81 33.20 32.75 12.69
N ARG A 82 32.19 32.03 13.19
CA ARG A 82 32.27 30.58 13.42
C ARG A 82 32.52 29.78 12.13
N GLN A 83 31.93 30.19 11.01
CA GLN A 83 32.18 29.56 9.72
C GLN A 83 33.64 29.76 9.25
N ALA A 84 34.23 30.93 9.50
CA ALA A 84 35.64 31.20 9.19
C ALA A 84 36.59 30.39 10.08
N GLU A 85 36.31 30.28 11.37
CA GLU A 85 37.06 29.41 12.30
C GLU A 85 36.97 27.95 11.89
N MET A 86 35.78 27.49 11.49
CA MET A 86 35.58 26.13 10.99
C MET A 86 36.46 25.86 9.76
N LEU A 87 36.49 26.77 8.77
CA LEU A 87 37.33 26.62 7.58
C LEU A 87 38.83 26.55 7.91
N GLN A 88 39.30 27.32 8.89
CA GLN A 88 40.68 27.24 9.37
C GLN A 88 40.98 25.90 10.02
N LEU A 89 40.05 25.38 10.83
CA LEU A 89 40.15 24.04 11.42
C LEU A 89 40.13 22.95 10.34
N GLU A 90 39.30 23.07 9.30
CA GLU A 90 39.29 22.15 8.16
C GLU A 90 40.66 22.09 7.47
N GLU A 91 41.25 23.24 7.17
CA GLU A 91 42.56 23.34 6.51
C GLU A 91 43.69 22.83 7.41
N GLY A 92 43.60 23.09 8.72
CA GLY A 92 44.50 22.55 9.74
C GLY A 92 44.46 21.01 9.82
N ILE A 93 43.27 20.41 9.80
CA ILE A 93 43.09 18.93 9.85
C ILE A 93 43.66 18.26 8.59
N ILE A 94 43.45 18.88 7.44
CA ILE A 94 43.88 18.38 6.13
C ILE A 94 45.40 18.49 5.94
N SER A 95 46.03 19.50 6.53
CA SER A 95 47.49 19.75 6.47
C SER A 95 48.29 19.13 7.62
N ALA A 96 47.61 18.63 8.66
CA ALA A 96 48.22 18.03 9.85
C ALA A 96 49.20 16.90 9.49
N LYS A 97 50.44 17.03 9.99
CA LYS A 97 51.53 16.06 9.81
C LYS A 97 51.57 15.00 10.92
N THR A 98 51.00 15.30 12.09
CA THR A 98 50.98 14.39 13.25
C THR A 98 49.58 13.84 13.50
N ALA A 99 49.50 12.60 14.00
CA ALA A 99 48.23 11.95 14.32
C ALA A 99 47.48 12.66 15.47
N THR A 100 48.22 13.26 16.41
CA THR A 100 47.71 13.98 17.58
C THR A 100 47.03 15.30 17.25
N GLU A 101 47.55 16.07 16.28
CA GLU A 101 46.92 17.33 15.85
C GLU A 101 45.62 17.06 15.08
N ARG A 102 45.63 16.02 14.24
CA ARG A 102 44.45 15.61 13.48
C ARG A 102 43.32 15.11 14.39
N THR A 103 43.65 14.29 15.38
CA THR A 103 42.65 13.76 16.33
C THR A 103 42.09 14.84 17.24
N LYS A 104 42.90 15.81 17.68
CA LYS A 104 42.40 16.95 18.46
C LYS A 104 41.44 17.82 17.66
N GLY A 105 41.77 18.12 16.39
CA GLY A 105 40.90 18.90 15.50
C GLY A 105 39.60 18.17 15.17
N LEU A 106 39.67 16.88 14.84
CA LEU A 106 38.47 16.06 14.58
C LEU A 106 37.62 15.86 15.84
N GLY A 107 38.25 15.68 17.01
CA GLY A 107 37.56 15.54 18.30
C GLY A 107 36.80 16.81 18.67
N ALA A 108 37.40 17.99 18.49
CA ALA A 108 36.74 19.26 18.76
C ALA A 108 35.49 19.46 17.87
N LEU A 109 35.60 19.18 16.57
CA LEU A 109 34.45 19.28 15.65
C LEU A 109 33.37 18.22 15.93
N LEU A 110 33.75 17.04 16.43
CA LEU A 110 32.78 16.01 16.84
C LEU A 110 32.04 16.39 18.13
N GLU A 111 32.72 17.02 19.09
CA GLU A 111 32.11 17.52 20.33
C GLU A 111 31.14 18.66 20.07
N GLN A 112 31.43 19.52 19.08
CA GLN A 112 30.53 20.57 18.60
C GLN A 112 29.26 20.02 17.94
N LEU A 113 29.32 18.81 17.38
CA LEU A 113 28.17 18.16 16.76
C LEU A 113 27.15 17.64 17.79
N GLU A 114 27.56 17.46 19.06
CA GLU A 114 26.70 16.92 20.14
C GLU A 114 26.12 18.01 21.07
N ASN A 115 26.77 19.18 21.20
CA ASN A 115 26.51 20.12 22.31
C ASN A 115 26.09 21.55 21.91
N GLU A 116 25.91 21.84 20.61
CA GLU A 116 25.63 23.21 20.13
C GLU A 116 24.23 23.37 19.50
N SER A 117 23.87 24.60 19.10
CA SER A 117 22.58 24.92 18.47
C SER A 117 22.40 24.26 17.10
N GLU A 118 21.15 23.97 16.71
CA GLU A 118 20.77 23.24 15.49
C GLU A 118 21.47 23.77 14.21
N GLU A 119 21.54 25.09 14.05
CA GLU A 119 22.20 25.71 12.89
C GLU A 119 23.73 25.48 12.87
N VAL A 120 24.37 25.53 14.04
CA VAL A 120 25.82 25.34 14.15
C VAL A 120 26.17 23.86 14.00
N VAL A 121 25.30 22.98 14.46
CA VAL A 121 25.42 21.54 14.28
C VAL A 121 25.34 21.17 12.79
N ILE A 122 24.39 21.74 12.04
CA ILE A 122 24.29 21.54 10.58
C ILE A 122 25.52 22.11 9.87
N MET A 123 25.99 23.30 10.25
CA MET A 123 27.19 23.90 9.67
C MET A 123 28.44 23.04 9.91
N THR A 124 28.61 22.57 11.15
CA THR A 124 29.70 21.67 11.56
C THR A 124 29.63 20.34 10.83
N ALA A 125 28.44 19.76 10.67
CA ALA A 125 28.22 18.57 9.86
C ALA A 125 28.61 18.80 8.39
N VAL A 126 28.20 19.90 7.78
CA VAL A 126 28.60 20.23 6.40
C VAL A 126 30.12 20.38 6.28
N GLY A 127 30.77 21.02 7.25
CA GLY A 127 32.22 21.18 7.29
C GLY A 127 32.97 19.87 7.45
N LEU A 128 32.56 19.04 8.41
CA LEU A 128 33.07 17.68 8.61
C LEU A 128 32.88 16.80 7.38
N CYS A 129 31.73 16.88 6.70
CA CYS A 129 31.54 16.18 5.43
C CYS A 129 32.60 16.58 4.40
N ARG A 130 32.88 17.88 4.25
CA ARG A 130 33.90 18.37 3.29
C ARG A 130 35.30 17.88 3.67
N THR A 131 35.67 17.90 4.95
CA THR A 131 36.98 17.43 5.40
C THR A 131 37.15 15.93 5.15
N PHE A 132 36.16 15.11 5.50
CA PHE A 132 36.21 13.67 5.26
C PHE A 132 36.27 13.34 3.75
N CYS A 133 35.50 14.03 2.90
CA CYS A 133 35.61 13.87 1.44
C CYS A 133 37.03 14.21 0.92
N ARG A 134 37.66 15.28 1.44
CA ARG A 134 39.04 15.65 1.09
C ARG A 134 40.07 14.65 1.62
N LEU A 135 39.87 14.11 2.82
CA LEU A 135 40.74 13.07 3.40
C LEU A 135 40.65 11.76 2.61
N MET A 136 39.44 11.37 2.18
CA MET A 136 39.20 10.19 1.35
C MET A 136 39.86 10.34 -0.02
N SER A 137 39.63 11.45 -0.72
CA SER A 137 40.24 11.71 -2.05
C SER A 137 41.77 11.77 -2.02
N ARG A 138 42.38 12.19 -0.91
CA ARG A 138 43.84 12.13 -0.69
C ARG A 138 44.37 10.74 -0.30
N GLY A 139 43.50 9.73 -0.16
CA GLY A 139 43.87 8.37 0.22
C GLY A 139 44.35 8.22 1.67
N GLN A 140 44.17 9.24 2.52
CA GLN A 140 44.71 9.27 3.89
C GLN A 140 43.91 8.39 4.88
N LEU A 141 42.82 7.79 4.43
CA LEU A 141 41.97 6.85 5.19
C LEU A 141 42.11 5.39 4.71
N VAL A 142 42.91 5.14 3.67
CA VAL A 142 43.17 3.80 3.13
C VAL A 142 44.52 3.31 3.65
N ARG A 143 44.58 2.04 4.08
CA ARG A 143 45.85 1.41 4.46
C ARG A 143 46.62 1.04 3.19
N GLN A 144 47.76 1.67 2.92
CA GLN A 144 48.68 1.22 1.88
C GLN A 144 49.84 0.41 2.49
N LYS A 145 50.47 -0.44 1.67
CA LYS A 145 51.53 -1.37 2.12
C LYS A 145 52.81 -0.64 2.58
N ASP A 146 53.00 0.60 2.16
CA ASP A 146 54.21 1.40 2.41
C ASP A 146 54.09 2.38 3.59
N HIS A 147 53.05 2.26 4.43
CA HIS A 147 52.82 3.20 5.53
C HIS A 147 53.78 2.97 6.70
N THR A 148 54.32 4.07 7.24
CA THR A 148 55.03 4.09 8.53
C THR A 148 54.07 3.79 9.71
N PRO A 149 54.57 3.31 10.87
CA PRO A 149 53.72 3.00 12.03
C PRO A 149 52.87 4.18 12.51
N GLU A 150 53.37 5.42 12.39
CA GLU A 150 52.62 6.64 12.71
C GLU A 150 51.47 6.91 11.71
N GLN A 151 51.71 6.69 10.43
CA GLN A 151 50.68 6.80 9.39
C GLN A 151 49.61 5.71 9.53
N LEU A 152 49.98 4.51 9.99
CA LEU A 152 49.01 3.45 10.30
C LEU A 152 48.13 3.80 11.49
N LYS A 153 48.69 4.45 12.52
CA LYS A 153 47.92 4.98 13.66
C LYS A 153 46.95 6.08 13.21
N MET A 154 47.43 7.02 12.39
CA MET A 154 46.63 8.11 11.82
C MET A 154 45.46 7.59 10.97
N VAL A 155 45.65 6.52 10.19
CA VAL A 155 44.58 5.88 9.41
C VAL A 155 43.55 5.20 10.32
N LYS A 156 43.97 4.56 11.43
CA LYS A 156 43.03 3.94 12.38
C LYS A 156 42.17 5.00 13.08
N GLU A 157 42.80 6.02 13.64
CA GLU A 157 42.12 7.11 14.34
C GLU A 157 41.20 7.91 13.40
N GLY A 158 41.63 8.14 12.16
CA GLY A 158 40.78 8.77 11.14
C GLY A 158 39.54 7.94 10.78
N LYS A 159 39.64 6.60 10.79
CA LYS A 159 38.48 5.72 10.59
C LYS A 159 37.54 5.69 11.79
N GLU A 160 38.08 5.69 13.00
CA GLU A 160 37.28 5.78 14.23
C GLU A 160 36.52 7.12 14.28
N ALA A 161 37.19 8.23 13.97
CA ALA A 161 36.56 9.55 13.88
C ALA A 161 35.46 9.59 12.78
N TYR A 162 35.68 8.92 11.65
CA TYR A 162 34.66 8.80 10.59
C TYR A 162 33.42 8.01 11.05
N ILE A 163 33.61 6.91 11.79
CA ILE A 163 32.49 6.14 12.35
C ILE A 163 31.72 6.98 13.38
N ASN A 164 32.42 7.70 14.25
CA ASN A 164 31.80 8.60 15.22
C ASN A 164 31.01 9.71 14.52
N TYR A 165 31.57 10.28 13.44
CA TYR A 165 30.88 11.27 12.63
C TYR A 165 29.61 10.71 11.95
N LEU A 166 29.67 9.48 11.42
CA LEU A 166 28.48 8.82 10.87
C LEU A 166 27.40 8.57 11.93
N ASN A 167 27.78 8.21 13.15
CA ASN A 167 26.83 8.06 14.27
C ASN A 167 26.23 9.40 14.70
N GLY A 168 27.04 10.47 14.74
CA GLY A 168 26.55 11.83 15.03
C GLY A 168 25.62 12.38 13.94
N LEU A 169 25.92 12.12 12.67
CA LEU A 169 24.95 12.35 11.58
C LEU A 169 23.70 11.50 11.75
N GLY A 170 23.86 10.28 12.26
CA GLY A 170 22.78 9.37 12.62
C GLY A 170 21.80 9.96 13.64
N SER A 171 22.30 10.58 14.71
CA SER A 171 21.43 11.25 15.68
C SER A 171 20.67 12.44 15.09
N LEU A 172 21.26 13.16 14.13
CA LEU A 172 20.55 14.24 13.41
C LEU A 172 19.48 13.71 12.45
N LEU A 173 19.74 12.55 11.84
CA LEU A 173 18.74 11.83 11.04
C LEU A 173 17.56 11.36 11.89
N GLU A 174 17.81 10.91 13.12
CA GLU A 174 16.75 10.55 14.06
C GLU A 174 15.85 11.75 14.37
N GLY A 175 16.44 12.95 14.52
CA GLY A 175 15.74 14.23 14.68
C GLY A 175 14.99 14.74 13.44
N GLY A 176 15.13 14.09 12.28
CA GLY A 176 14.36 14.41 11.07
C GLY A 176 15.00 15.45 10.14
N GLU A 177 16.28 15.79 10.32
CA GLU A 177 16.96 16.78 9.48
C GLU A 177 17.25 16.25 8.06
N GLY A 178 16.56 16.75 7.03
CA GLY A 178 16.75 16.29 5.65
C GLY A 178 18.12 16.59 5.01
N THR A 179 18.87 17.57 5.54
CA THR A 179 20.23 17.89 5.07
C THR A 179 21.23 16.79 5.42
N SER A 180 21.11 16.21 6.62
CA SER A 180 21.98 15.13 7.11
C SER A 180 21.92 13.90 6.20
N LEU A 181 20.74 13.55 5.65
CA LEU A 181 20.58 12.45 4.69
C LEU A 181 21.37 12.67 3.41
N LYS A 182 21.32 13.88 2.85
CA LYS A 182 22.08 14.24 1.65
C LYS A 182 23.58 14.16 1.90
N LEU A 183 24.04 14.58 3.09
CA LEU A 183 25.44 14.47 3.49
C LEU A 183 25.87 13.00 3.64
N ALA A 184 25.07 12.18 4.32
CA ALA A 184 25.33 10.77 4.54
C ALA A 184 25.41 9.99 3.21
N MET A 185 24.47 10.21 2.29
CA MET A 185 24.48 9.60 0.96
C MET A 185 25.67 10.07 0.11
N ARG A 186 26.07 11.35 0.23
CA ARG A 186 27.28 11.85 -0.42
C ARG A 186 28.54 11.17 0.11
N LEU A 187 28.68 11.00 1.42
CA LEU A 187 29.81 10.30 2.03
C LEU A 187 29.89 8.86 1.55
N LEU A 188 28.75 8.16 1.46
CA LEU A 188 28.68 6.82 0.90
C LEU A 188 29.24 6.76 -0.52
N LYS A 189 28.89 7.74 -1.36
CA LYS A 189 29.39 7.83 -2.74
C LYS A 189 30.91 8.03 -2.78
N GLU A 190 31.43 8.97 -2.00
CA GLU A 190 32.87 9.25 -1.94
C GLU A 190 33.67 8.07 -1.36
N GLU A 191 33.12 7.38 -0.35
CA GLU A 191 33.73 6.18 0.22
C GLU A 191 33.83 5.06 -0.82
N SER A 192 32.79 4.86 -1.63
CA SER A 192 32.78 3.84 -2.68
C SER A 192 33.86 4.05 -3.75
N VAL A 193 34.21 5.31 -4.03
CA VAL A 193 35.21 5.69 -5.04
C VAL A 193 36.62 5.60 -4.48
N HIS A 194 36.84 6.17 -3.28
CA HIS A 194 38.18 6.42 -2.76
C HIS A 194 38.69 5.39 -1.75
N MET A 195 37.79 4.62 -1.11
CA MET A 195 38.16 3.60 -0.11
C MET A 195 38.04 2.16 -0.62
N LYS A 196 38.01 2.00 -1.95
CA LYS A 196 37.89 0.72 -2.65
C LYS A 196 39.04 -0.24 -2.33
N PRO A 197 38.76 -1.46 -1.81
CA PRO A 197 39.71 -2.57 -1.75
C PRO A 197 40.17 -2.96 -3.16
N SER A 198 41.18 -3.83 -3.29
CA SER A 198 41.72 -4.28 -4.60
C SER A 198 40.70 -4.94 -5.56
N GLU A 199 39.43 -5.09 -5.19
CA GLU A 199 38.35 -5.64 -6.02
C GLU A 199 37.75 -4.62 -7.00
N ASP A 200 37.16 -5.08 -8.10
CA ASP A 200 36.60 -4.22 -9.16
C ASP A 200 35.33 -3.44 -8.75
N TYR A 201 34.63 -3.83 -7.69
CA TYR A 201 33.42 -3.17 -7.19
C TYR A 201 33.44 -3.16 -5.66
N TYR A 202 33.11 -2.03 -5.06
CA TYR A 202 33.06 -1.88 -3.60
C TYR A 202 31.85 -1.06 -3.20
N PHE A 203 31.04 -1.65 -2.32
CA PHE A 203 29.91 -0.97 -1.68
C PHE A 203 30.21 -0.82 -0.17
N PRO A 204 30.17 0.42 0.38
CA PRO A 204 30.30 0.70 1.81
C PRO A 204 29.17 0.12 2.69
N PHE A 205 29.11 -1.20 2.84
CA PHE A 205 28.00 -1.89 3.52
C PHE A 205 27.85 -1.49 4.99
N LEU A 206 28.95 -1.31 5.71
CA LEU A 206 28.92 -0.96 7.14
C LEU A 206 28.40 0.47 7.34
N SER A 207 28.93 1.43 6.58
CA SER A 207 28.49 2.83 6.61
C SER A 207 27.01 2.97 6.22
N TYR A 208 26.57 2.24 5.19
CA TYR A 208 25.17 2.20 4.79
C TYR A 208 24.27 1.58 5.88
N GLY A 209 24.73 0.54 6.55
CA GLY A 209 23.99 -0.09 7.65
C GLY A 209 23.73 0.86 8.82
N VAL A 210 24.69 1.74 9.16
CA VAL A 210 24.51 2.80 10.17
C VAL A 210 23.43 3.78 9.72
N ILE A 211 23.49 4.24 8.47
CA ILE A 211 22.49 5.17 7.90
C ILE A 211 21.08 4.55 7.96
N ILE A 212 20.93 3.29 7.51
CA ILE A 212 19.64 2.60 7.53
C ILE A 212 19.11 2.48 8.96
N LYS A 213 19.97 2.12 9.92
CA LYS A 213 19.57 1.96 11.32
C LYS A 213 18.95 3.25 11.86
N HIS A 214 19.60 4.40 11.64
CA HIS A 214 19.10 5.68 12.13
C HIS A 214 17.86 6.17 11.37
N ILE A 215 17.76 5.94 10.06
CA ILE A 215 16.54 6.26 9.30
C ILE A 215 15.35 5.45 9.81
N LEU A 216 15.53 4.17 10.11
CA LEU A 216 14.45 3.34 10.64
C LEU A 216 14.04 3.75 12.06
N LEU A 217 14.95 4.34 12.84
CA LEU A 217 14.66 4.88 14.17
C LEU A 217 14.16 6.33 14.15
N SER A 218 14.12 6.98 12.98
CA SER A 218 13.71 8.37 12.85
C SER A 218 12.23 8.58 13.19
N ASP A 219 11.96 9.68 13.88
CA ASP A 219 10.61 10.10 14.23
C ASP A 219 9.89 10.83 13.08
N SER A 220 10.64 11.24 12.04
CA SER A 220 10.11 12.00 10.91
C SER A 220 9.71 11.09 9.73
N PRO A 221 8.40 10.92 9.44
CA PRO A 221 7.96 10.11 8.31
C PRO A 221 8.35 10.72 6.96
N ASP A 222 8.39 12.06 6.86
CA ASP A 222 8.76 12.76 5.61
C ASP A 222 10.18 12.39 5.17
N LEU A 223 11.11 12.25 6.13
CA LEU A 223 12.49 11.84 5.84
C LEU A 223 12.55 10.40 5.31
N VAL A 224 11.75 9.50 5.90
CA VAL A 224 11.64 8.10 5.48
C VAL A 224 11.08 8.00 4.07
N ASP A 225 10.05 8.80 3.76
CA ASP A 225 9.43 8.83 2.44
C ASP A 225 10.38 9.42 1.37
N VAL A 226 11.14 10.47 1.71
CA VAL A 226 12.20 11.01 0.83
C VAL A 226 13.27 9.94 0.57
N PHE A 227 13.69 9.20 1.60
CA PHE A 227 14.65 8.11 1.43
C PHE A 227 14.11 6.97 0.56
N ALA A 228 12.84 6.59 0.77
CA ALA A 228 12.18 5.55 -0.01
C ALA A 228 12.06 5.93 -1.49
N THR A 229 11.61 7.15 -1.78
CA THR A 229 11.27 7.61 -3.13
C THR A 229 12.48 8.10 -3.93
N GLU A 230 13.35 8.94 -3.36
CA GLU A 230 14.49 9.53 -4.07
C GLU A 230 15.70 8.59 -4.15
N TYR A 231 15.83 7.63 -3.22
CA TYR A 231 17.02 6.76 -3.17
C TYR A 231 16.70 5.29 -3.44
N ILE A 232 15.84 4.65 -2.65
CA ILE A 232 15.60 3.20 -2.76
C ILE A 232 14.80 2.85 -4.02
N TYR A 233 13.80 3.65 -4.36
CA TYR A 233 12.98 3.43 -5.54
C TYR A 233 13.77 3.73 -6.82
N GLU A 234 14.57 4.80 -6.84
CA GLU A 234 15.38 5.17 -8.01
C GLU A 234 16.54 4.19 -8.24
N PHE A 235 17.39 3.93 -7.22
CA PHE A 235 18.65 3.21 -7.41
C PHE A 235 18.59 1.73 -7.05
N SER A 236 19.00 0.87 -7.99
CA SER A 236 18.90 -0.60 -7.83
C SER A 236 19.96 -1.21 -6.90
N ASP A 237 21.14 -0.58 -6.79
CA ASP A 237 22.22 -1.00 -5.90
C ASP A 237 21.90 -0.71 -4.43
N LEU A 238 21.41 0.51 -4.15
CA LEU A 238 20.93 0.87 -2.82
C LEU A 238 19.81 -0.05 -2.37
N ARG A 239 18.85 -0.36 -3.25
CA ARG A 239 17.77 -1.29 -2.96
C ARG A 239 18.26 -2.68 -2.56
N LEU A 240 19.20 -3.27 -3.31
CA LEU A 240 19.72 -4.60 -3.00
C LEU A 240 20.44 -4.62 -1.65
N GLU A 241 21.32 -3.65 -1.43
CA GLU A 241 22.12 -3.59 -0.20
C GLU A 241 21.24 -3.23 1.01
N PHE A 242 20.17 -2.46 0.81
CA PHE A 242 19.14 -2.21 1.82
C PHE A 242 18.49 -3.53 2.24
N LEU A 243 17.93 -4.29 1.28
CA LEU A 243 17.28 -5.58 1.56
C LEU A 243 18.24 -6.59 2.23
N LYS A 244 19.54 -6.52 1.90
CA LYS A 244 20.56 -7.37 2.53
C LYS A 244 20.90 -6.94 3.96
N ALA A 245 20.84 -5.65 4.28
CA ALA A 245 21.16 -5.11 5.60
C ALA A 245 20.06 -5.34 6.64
N ILE A 246 18.78 -5.27 6.23
CA ILE A 246 17.64 -5.34 7.16
C ILE A 246 17.63 -6.57 8.07
N PRO A 247 17.87 -7.82 7.59
CA PRO A 247 17.86 -8.99 8.47
C PRO A 247 18.91 -8.94 9.58
N GLY A 248 20.02 -8.22 9.39
CA GLY A 248 21.02 -7.97 10.43
C GLY A 248 20.54 -6.91 11.42
N ILE A 249 20.14 -5.74 10.92
CA ILE A 249 19.69 -4.61 11.73
C ILE A 249 18.44 -4.97 12.56
N SER A 250 17.52 -5.76 11.98
CA SER A 250 16.31 -6.22 12.64
C SER A 250 16.58 -7.19 13.82
N LYS A 251 17.75 -7.85 13.89
CA LYS A 251 18.12 -8.67 15.05
C LYS A 251 18.58 -7.83 16.23
N ASP A 252 19.23 -6.70 15.95
CA ASP A 252 19.78 -5.81 16.97
C ASP A 252 18.72 -4.87 17.55
N ALA A 253 17.69 -4.54 16.76
CA ALA A 253 16.59 -3.68 17.21
C ALA A 253 15.55 -4.46 18.04
N ALA A 254 15.10 -3.89 19.16
CA ALA A 254 14.07 -4.49 20.01
C ALA A 254 12.78 -4.80 19.21
N LEU A 255 12.17 -5.96 19.48
CA LEU A 255 10.93 -6.39 18.82
C LEU A 255 9.73 -5.49 19.16
N SER A 256 9.78 -4.78 20.29
CA SER A 256 8.71 -3.86 20.72
C SER A 256 8.77 -2.48 20.05
N ASN A 257 9.83 -2.17 19.28
CA ASN A 257 9.93 -0.87 18.63
C ASN A 257 8.98 -0.81 17.41
N THR A 258 7.85 -0.15 17.60
CA THR A 258 6.82 0.03 16.57
C THR A 258 7.26 1.02 15.49
N VAL A 259 7.97 2.10 15.86
CA VAL A 259 8.48 3.12 14.93
C VAL A 259 9.36 2.48 13.86
N PHE A 260 10.32 1.65 14.30
CA PHE A 260 11.17 0.88 13.39
C PHE A 260 10.36 0.06 12.37
N SER A 261 9.32 -0.61 12.86
CA SER A 261 8.53 -1.54 12.05
C SER A 261 7.59 -0.79 11.09
N GLU A 262 7.05 0.36 11.51
CA GLU A 262 6.22 1.23 10.69
C GLU A 262 7.03 1.93 9.59
N ASN A 263 8.22 2.45 9.93
CA ASN A 263 9.14 3.06 8.96
C ASN A 263 9.63 2.03 7.93
N LEU A 264 10.02 0.82 8.39
CA LEU A 264 10.39 -0.26 7.48
C LEU A 264 9.23 -0.65 6.55
N PHE A 265 8.01 -0.70 7.08
CA PHE A 265 6.83 -0.95 6.26
C PHE A 265 6.59 0.17 5.24
N SER A 266 6.73 1.46 5.60
CA SER A 266 6.55 2.59 4.66
C SER A 266 7.48 2.45 3.46
N ILE A 267 8.78 2.23 3.72
CA ILE A 267 9.79 2.04 2.68
C ILE A 267 9.42 0.86 1.76
N LEU A 268 9.04 -0.29 2.34
CA LEU A 268 8.68 -1.46 1.55
C LEU A 268 7.35 -1.30 0.81
N TYR A 269 6.42 -0.50 1.35
CA TYR A 269 5.14 -0.21 0.72
C TYR A 269 5.30 0.65 -0.53
N ASP A 270 6.30 1.54 -0.56
CA ASP A 270 6.61 2.38 -1.72
C ASP A 270 7.36 1.67 -2.84
N LEU A 271 7.94 0.49 -2.57
CA LEU A 271 8.49 -0.40 -3.59
C LEU A 271 7.37 -1.04 -4.43
N LYS A 272 6.75 -0.25 -5.31
CA LYS A 272 5.61 -0.66 -6.15
C LYS A 272 6.01 -1.64 -7.25
N ASP A 273 7.11 -1.33 -7.93
CA ASP A 273 7.58 -2.09 -9.09
C ASP A 273 8.87 -2.84 -8.73
N PHE A 274 8.73 -4.15 -8.54
CA PHE A 274 9.88 -5.03 -8.39
C PHE A 274 10.23 -5.65 -9.76
N PRO A 275 11.48 -5.56 -10.20
CA PRO A 275 11.90 -6.10 -11.50
C PRO A 275 11.61 -7.61 -11.57
N THR A 276 11.05 -8.05 -12.70
CA THR A 276 10.62 -9.44 -12.91
C THR A 276 11.60 -10.19 -13.81
N ALA A 277 12.44 -9.48 -14.56
CA ALA A 277 13.50 -10.06 -15.39
C ALA A 277 14.89 -9.50 -15.06
N SER A 278 15.92 -10.32 -15.27
CA SER A 278 17.32 -9.89 -15.10
C SER A 278 17.77 -8.84 -16.12
N GLU A 279 17.08 -8.76 -17.26
CA GLU A 279 17.38 -7.76 -18.31
C GLU A 279 16.97 -6.35 -17.87
N GLU A 280 15.84 -6.24 -17.16
CA GLU A 280 15.37 -4.98 -16.58
C GLU A 280 16.37 -4.41 -15.58
N LEU A 281 17.10 -5.27 -14.85
CA LEU A 281 18.09 -4.85 -13.85
C LEU A 281 19.34 -4.16 -14.43
N ILE A 282 19.65 -4.39 -15.71
CA ILE A 282 20.88 -3.86 -16.33
C ILE A 282 20.72 -2.38 -16.68
N ASP A 283 19.50 -1.98 -17.05
CA ASP A 283 19.19 -0.62 -17.51
C ASP A 283 18.76 0.32 -16.36
N LEU A 284 18.61 -0.21 -15.14
CA LEU A 284 18.26 0.58 -13.96
C LEU A 284 19.43 1.47 -13.52
N PRO A 285 19.16 2.69 -13.02
CA PRO A 285 20.21 3.56 -12.54
C PRO A 285 20.85 2.96 -11.28
N LEU A 286 22.16 3.18 -11.19
CA LEU A 286 23.01 2.78 -10.07
C LEU A 286 23.53 4.05 -9.40
N TYR A 287 23.52 4.07 -8.07
CA TYR A 287 24.05 5.19 -7.30
C TYR A 287 25.58 5.23 -7.37
N ILE A 288 26.21 4.06 -7.37
CA ILE A 288 27.66 3.84 -7.43
C ILE A 288 28.08 3.35 -8.83
N SER A 289 29.36 3.51 -9.17
CA SER A 289 29.93 3.02 -10.42
C SER A 289 29.64 1.53 -10.65
N ALA A 290 29.11 1.21 -11.83
CA ALA A 290 28.68 -0.14 -12.17
C ALA A 290 29.83 -1.17 -12.08
N PRO A 291 29.56 -2.39 -11.58
CA PRO A 291 30.54 -3.47 -11.60
C PRO A 291 30.87 -3.89 -13.04
N SER A 292 32.14 -4.15 -13.32
CA SER A 292 32.59 -4.59 -14.66
C SER A 292 32.05 -5.97 -15.08
N LYS A 293 31.74 -6.84 -14.09
CA LYS A 293 31.30 -8.22 -14.33
C LYS A 293 29.77 -8.33 -14.36
N LYS A 294 29.22 -8.79 -15.49
CA LYS A 294 27.78 -9.05 -15.67
C LYS A 294 27.20 -10.17 -14.79
N LYS A 295 28.05 -11.03 -14.20
CA LYS A 295 27.64 -12.07 -13.23
C LYS A 295 27.54 -11.57 -11.79
N HIS A 296 27.70 -10.26 -11.55
CA HIS A 296 27.64 -9.70 -10.21
C HIS A 296 26.24 -9.89 -9.59
N PRO A 297 26.14 -10.13 -8.26
CA PRO A 297 24.85 -10.30 -7.57
C PRO A 297 23.82 -9.21 -7.84
N LEU A 298 24.26 -7.99 -8.16
CA LEU A 298 23.42 -6.85 -8.56
C LEU A 298 22.53 -7.12 -9.78
N PHE A 299 23.02 -7.91 -10.75
CA PHE A 299 22.28 -8.23 -11.98
C PHE A 299 21.52 -9.56 -11.89
N LEU A 300 21.59 -10.26 -10.74
CA LEU A 300 20.96 -11.55 -10.54
C LEU A 300 19.65 -11.40 -9.78
N ILE A 301 18.53 -11.60 -10.48
CA ILE A 301 17.19 -11.48 -9.88
C ILE A 301 16.96 -12.43 -8.70
N ALA A 302 17.54 -13.64 -8.75
CA ALA A 302 17.45 -14.61 -7.66
C ALA A 302 18.03 -14.07 -6.34
N THR A 303 19.07 -13.22 -6.41
CA THR A 303 19.65 -12.57 -5.23
C THR A 303 18.69 -11.52 -4.66
N HIS A 304 18.12 -10.70 -5.53
CA HIS A 304 17.11 -9.68 -5.18
C HIS A 304 15.90 -10.33 -4.51
N GLN A 305 15.34 -11.39 -5.10
CA GLN A 305 14.22 -12.15 -4.56
C GLN A 305 14.54 -12.81 -3.21
N ARG A 306 15.75 -13.35 -3.03
CA ARG A 306 16.17 -13.93 -1.76
C ARG A 306 16.21 -12.89 -0.64
N TYR A 307 16.88 -11.76 -0.85
CA TYR A 307 16.95 -10.71 0.18
C TYR A 307 15.60 -10.03 0.40
N PHE A 308 14.78 -9.90 -0.63
CA PHE A 308 13.40 -9.44 -0.51
C PHE A 308 12.61 -10.34 0.43
N GLN A 309 12.68 -11.66 0.26
CA GLN A 309 12.04 -12.62 1.17
C GLN A 309 12.58 -12.51 2.60
N GLU A 310 13.90 -12.49 2.79
CA GLU A 310 14.50 -12.39 4.13
C GLU A 310 14.06 -11.10 4.85
N THR A 311 13.94 -9.98 4.11
CA THR A 311 13.48 -8.70 4.62
C THR A 311 12.00 -8.74 5.05
N TRP A 312 11.12 -9.26 4.19
CA TRP A 312 9.69 -9.37 4.52
C TRP A 312 9.44 -10.32 5.69
N LEU A 313 10.17 -11.44 5.77
CA LEU A 313 10.08 -12.34 6.93
C LEU A 313 10.57 -11.66 8.21
N ALA A 314 11.65 -10.88 8.15
CA ALA A 314 12.14 -10.12 9.30
C ALA A 314 11.19 -8.99 9.75
N LEU A 315 10.35 -8.47 8.86
CA LEU A 315 9.27 -7.54 9.20
C LEU A 315 8.08 -8.29 9.81
N LEU A 316 7.65 -9.40 9.21
CA LEU A 316 6.47 -10.16 9.63
C LEU A 316 6.62 -10.86 10.99
N THR A 317 7.85 -11.09 11.46
CA THR A 317 8.11 -11.59 12.82
C THR A 317 7.88 -10.53 13.90
N ARG A 318 7.73 -9.25 13.54
CA ARG A 318 7.50 -8.14 14.46
C ARG A 318 6.00 -7.83 14.58
N PRO A 319 5.52 -7.39 15.76
CA PRO A 319 4.12 -7.02 15.94
C PRO A 319 3.76 -5.74 15.16
N LEU A 320 2.84 -5.84 14.20
CA LEU A 320 2.41 -4.73 13.33
C LEU A 320 0.88 -4.57 13.28
N PRO A 321 0.21 -4.24 14.40
CA PRO A 321 -1.26 -4.23 14.46
C PRO A 321 -1.91 -3.15 13.57
N SER A 322 -1.29 -1.98 13.43
CA SER A 322 -1.82 -0.85 12.64
C SER A 322 -1.79 -1.13 11.14
N LYS A 323 -0.68 -1.68 10.63
CA LYS A 323 -0.41 -1.87 9.19
C LYS A 323 -0.73 -3.27 8.65
N GLN A 324 -1.14 -4.21 9.51
CA GLN A 324 -1.42 -5.60 9.11
C GLN A 324 -2.42 -5.70 7.94
N ARG A 325 -3.47 -4.87 7.94
CA ARG A 325 -4.51 -4.86 6.90
C ARG A 325 -3.96 -4.39 5.55
N ASP A 326 -3.04 -3.44 5.56
CA ASP A 326 -2.40 -2.91 4.36
C ASP A 326 -1.46 -3.96 3.77
N ILE A 327 -0.66 -4.63 4.62
CA ILE A 327 0.18 -5.77 4.23
C ILE A 327 -0.67 -6.85 3.55
N LEU A 328 -1.74 -7.32 4.20
CA LEU A 328 -2.61 -8.37 3.66
C LEU A 328 -3.30 -7.96 2.34
N THR A 329 -3.55 -6.66 2.15
CA THR A 329 -4.11 -6.13 0.90
C THR A 329 -3.14 -6.23 -0.26
N ILE A 330 -1.86 -5.94 -0.05
CA ILE A 330 -0.84 -5.97 -1.11
C ILE A 330 -0.21 -7.35 -1.30
N LEU A 331 -0.24 -8.20 -0.27
CA LEU A 331 0.43 -9.50 -0.21
C LEU A 331 0.22 -10.38 -1.46
N PRO A 332 -1.02 -10.59 -1.96
CA PRO A 332 -1.26 -11.55 -3.03
C PRO A 332 -0.71 -11.13 -4.39
N LYS A 333 -0.70 -9.81 -4.67
CA LYS A 333 -0.32 -9.26 -5.98
C LYS A 333 1.10 -8.70 -6.03
N ARG A 334 1.61 -8.15 -4.91
CA ARG A 334 2.88 -7.42 -4.86
C ARG A 334 3.98 -8.15 -4.09
N ILE A 335 3.65 -9.10 -3.22
CA ILE A 335 4.65 -9.77 -2.37
C ILE A 335 4.87 -11.21 -2.82
N ILE A 336 3.80 -12.03 -2.82
CA ILE A 336 3.87 -13.47 -3.14
C ILE A 336 4.60 -13.78 -4.46
N PRO A 337 4.37 -13.06 -5.58
CA PRO A 337 5.03 -13.37 -6.85
C PRO A 337 6.56 -13.22 -6.84
N HIS A 338 7.13 -12.43 -5.92
CA HIS A 338 8.56 -12.13 -5.87
C HIS A 338 9.30 -12.94 -4.80
N LEU A 339 8.60 -13.81 -4.06
CA LEU A 339 9.23 -14.67 -3.06
C LEU A 339 9.71 -15.99 -3.70
N PRO A 340 10.97 -16.41 -3.50
CA PRO A 340 11.44 -17.69 -3.99
C PRO A 340 10.76 -18.87 -3.29
N ASN A 341 10.48 -18.76 -1.99
CA ASN A 341 9.80 -19.77 -1.18
C ASN A 341 8.60 -19.17 -0.43
N PRO A 342 7.48 -18.92 -1.11
CA PRO A 342 6.30 -18.28 -0.51
C PRO A 342 5.57 -19.17 0.51
N ARG A 343 5.91 -20.47 0.59
CA ARG A 343 5.38 -21.42 1.59
C ARG A 343 5.62 -20.97 3.04
N LEU A 344 6.66 -20.17 3.29
CA LEU A 344 6.97 -19.65 4.63
C LEU A 344 5.88 -18.70 5.17
N LEU A 345 5.05 -18.13 4.30
CA LEU A 345 3.93 -17.28 4.69
C LEU A 345 2.70 -18.07 5.12
N MET A 346 2.68 -19.40 4.94
CA MET A 346 1.50 -20.23 5.19
C MET A 346 1.07 -20.17 6.66
N ASP A 347 2.01 -20.31 7.59
CA ASP A 347 1.72 -20.31 9.02
C ASP A 347 1.15 -18.93 9.44
N TYR A 348 1.80 -17.85 9.01
CA TYR A 348 1.31 -16.49 9.24
C TYR A 348 -0.10 -16.24 8.65
N LEU A 349 -0.34 -16.68 7.41
CA LEU A 349 -1.65 -16.53 6.77
C LEU A 349 -2.72 -17.40 7.43
N THR A 350 -2.36 -18.58 7.90
CA THR A 350 -3.25 -19.51 8.61
C THR A 350 -3.64 -18.93 9.96
N ASP A 351 -2.68 -18.41 10.72
CA ASP A 351 -2.94 -17.79 12.02
C ASP A 351 -3.79 -16.53 11.86
N THR A 352 -3.46 -15.65 10.90
CA THR A 352 -4.27 -14.46 10.60
C THR A 352 -5.67 -14.81 10.10
N TYR A 353 -5.84 -15.87 9.33
CA TYR A 353 -7.14 -16.37 8.94
C TYR A 353 -7.94 -16.94 10.14
N ASN A 354 -7.25 -17.59 11.07
CA ASN A 354 -7.89 -18.15 12.26
C ASN A 354 -8.38 -17.08 13.24
N THR A 355 -7.73 -15.92 13.31
CA THR A 355 -8.17 -14.78 14.18
C THR A 355 -9.59 -14.29 13.89
N GLY A 356 -10.08 -14.43 12.66
CA GLY A 356 -11.43 -14.03 12.27
C GLY A 356 -11.58 -12.53 11.94
N GLY A 357 -12.78 -12.13 11.53
CA GLY A 357 -13.11 -10.74 11.16
C GLY A 357 -12.48 -10.27 9.85
N VAL A 358 -12.25 -8.95 9.73
CA VAL A 358 -11.77 -8.30 8.49
C VAL A 358 -10.37 -8.76 8.09
N THR A 359 -9.50 -9.07 9.06
CA THR A 359 -8.14 -9.58 8.82
C THR A 359 -8.19 -10.95 8.15
N ALA A 360 -9.07 -11.84 8.59
CA ALA A 360 -9.25 -13.15 7.97
C ALA A 360 -9.74 -13.04 6.50
N LEU A 361 -10.65 -12.09 6.22
CA LEU A 361 -11.11 -11.82 4.87
C LEU A 361 -9.99 -11.37 3.93
N LEU A 362 -9.07 -10.53 4.42
CA LEU A 362 -7.92 -10.10 3.63
C LEU A 362 -6.88 -11.22 3.45
N ALA A 363 -6.67 -12.02 4.50
CA ALA A 363 -5.75 -13.18 4.46
C ALA A 363 -6.22 -14.27 3.48
N LEU A 364 -7.53 -14.44 3.31
CA LEU A 364 -8.13 -15.46 2.44
C LEU A 364 -7.59 -15.42 1.00
N GLN A 365 -7.37 -14.23 0.43
CA GLN A 365 -6.81 -14.10 -0.91
C GLN A 365 -5.36 -14.62 -1.00
N GLY A 366 -4.54 -14.27 0.00
CA GLY A 366 -3.15 -14.73 0.08
C GLY A 366 -3.08 -16.23 0.29
N LEU A 367 -3.89 -16.74 1.21
CA LEU A 367 -3.98 -18.17 1.51
C LEU A 367 -4.40 -18.96 0.27
N PHE A 368 -5.46 -18.52 -0.43
CA PHE A 368 -5.91 -19.19 -1.64
C PHE A 368 -4.86 -19.20 -2.75
N ASN A 369 -4.14 -18.09 -2.95
CA ASN A 369 -3.05 -18.05 -3.92
C ASN A 369 -1.98 -19.12 -3.59
N LEU A 370 -1.61 -19.28 -2.31
CA LEU A 370 -0.67 -20.31 -1.88
C LEU A 370 -1.22 -21.73 -2.05
N MET A 371 -2.51 -21.94 -1.77
CA MET A 371 -3.17 -23.23 -2.01
C MET A 371 -3.12 -23.61 -3.50
N MET A 372 -3.45 -22.66 -4.39
CA MET A 372 -3.51 -22.87 -5.83
C MET A 372 -2.12 -23.02 -6.48
N SER A 373 -1.13 -22.21 -6.07
CA SER A 373 0.19 -22.22 -6.71
C SER A 373 1.15 -23.25 -6.13
N HIS A 374 0.98 -23.64 -4.87
CA HIS A 374 1.90 -24.55 -4.17
C HIS A 374 1.25 -25.83 -3.64
N ASN A 375 -0.01 -26.12 -3.98
CA ASN A 375 -0.76 -27.32 -3.58
C ASN A 375 -0.72 -27.53 -2.06
N LEU A 376 -0.91 -26.45 -1.30
CA LEU A 376 -1.05 -26.50 0.15
C LEU A 376 -2.52 -26.68 0.50
N ASP A 377 -2.82 -27.58 1.44
CA ASP A 377 -4.18 -27.82 1.89
C ASP A 377 -4.45 -27.11 3.22
N TYR A 378 -5.59 -26.43 3.30
CA TYR A 378 -6.11 -25.88 4.56
C TYR A 378 -7.25 -26.79 5.07
N PRO A 379 -7.14 -27.35 6.30
CA PRO A 379 -8.16 -28.24 6.84
C PRO A 379 -9.47 -27.49 7.08
N ASN A 380 -10.61 -28.13 6.80
CA ASN A 380 -11.95 -27.55 7.03
C ASN A 380 -12.15 -26.16 6.39
N PHE A 381 -11.65 -25.98 5.17
CA PHE A 381 -11.78 -24.73 4.41
C PHE A 381 -13.22 -24.20 4.35
N PHE A 382 -14.19 -25.03 3.94
CA PHE A 382 -15.58 -24.59 3.78
C PHE A 382 -16.30 -24.24 5.09
N PRO A 383 -16.20 -25.03 6.18
CA PRO A 383 -16.72 -24.60 7.48
C PRO A 383 -16.17 -23.24 7.93
N LYS A 384 -14.87 -22.98 7.76
CA LYS A 384 -14.29 -21.69 8.14
C LYS A 384 -14.72 -20.55 7.20
N LEU A 385 -14.84 -20.83 5.91
CA LEU A 385 -15.38 -19.88 4.91
C LEU A 385 -16.85 -19.55 5.22
N TYR A 386 -17.64 -20.53 5.66
CA TYR A 386 -19.03 -20.35 6.07
C TYR A 386 -19.13 -19.51 7.34
N ALA A 387 -18.23 -19.70 8.29
CA ALA A 387 -18.12 -18.89 9.50
C ALA A 387 -17.75 -17.42 9.22
N LEU A 388 -17.05 -17.15 8.12
CA LEU A 388 -16.67 -15.80 7.71
C LEU A 388 -17.84 -14.99 7.10
N LEU A 389 -18.93 -15.67 6.73
CA LEU A 389 -20.19 -15.01 6.38
C LEU A 389 -20.91 -14.57 7.66
N ASP A 390 -20.40 -13.50 8.28
CA ASP A 390 -20.99 -12.88 9.48
C ASP A 390 -21.90 -11.69 9.15
N SER A 391 -22.53 -11.11 10.18
CA SER A 391 -23.37 -9.91 10.06
C SER A 391 -22.61 -8.72 9.49
N ASP A 392 -21.32 -8.61 9.81
CA ASP A 392 -20.52 -7.43 9.55
C ASP A 392 -20.01 -7.40 8.11
N LEU A 393 -19.80 -8.57 7.50
CA LEU A 393 -19.28 -8.75 6.14
C LEU A 393 -19.99 -7.88 5.10
N MET A 394 -21.32 -7.81 5.17
CA MET A 394 -22.13 -7.03 4.21
C MET A 394 -21.88 -5.52 4.30
N HIS A 395 -21.36 -5.05 5.44
CA HIS A 395 -21.06 -3.65 5.73
C HIS A 395 -19.57 -3.31 5.57
N VAL A 396 -18.69 -4.30 5.39
CA VAL A 396 -17.24 -4.10 5.26
C VAL A 396 -16.84 -3.58 3.88
N LYS A 397 -15.89 -2.63 3.84
CA LYS A 397 -15.33 -2.02 2.61
C LYS A 397 -14.78 -3.04 1.61
N TYR A 398 -14.20 -4.14 2.09
CA TYR A 398 -13.53 -5.16 1.29
C TYR A 398 -14.45 -6.29 0.79
N ARG A 399 -15.77 -6.19 0.99
CA ARG A 399 -16.75 -7.22 0.59
C ARG A 399 -16.65 -7.60 -0.89
N SER A 400 -16.39 -6.64 -1.78
CA SER A 400 -16.29 -6.89 -3.22
C SER A 400 -15.10 -7.78 -3.57
N ARG A 401 -14.02 -7.74 -2.79
CA ARG A 401 -12.90 -8.68 -2.95
C ARG A 401 -13.26 -10.08 -2.46
N PHE A 402 -13.99 -10.15 -1.35
CA PHE A 402 -14.45 -11.42 -0.80
C PHE A 402 -15.43 -12.13 -1.73
N PHE A 403 -16.43 -11.44 -2.27
CA PHE A 403 -17.40 -12.08 -3.17
C PHE A 403 -16.79 -12.59 -4.47
N ARG A 404 -15.74 -11.93 -5.00
CA ARG A 404 -14.94 -12.47 -6.13
C ARG A 404 -14.30 -13.81 -5.79
N LEU A 405 -13.74 -13.94 -4.59
CA LEU A 405 -13.14 -15.19 -4.12
C LEU A 405 -14.22 -16.24 -3.82
N LEU A 406 -15.33 -15.83 -3.20
CA LEU A 406 -16.44 -16.72 -2.90
C LEU A 406 -17.05 -17.30 -4.19
N GLU A 407 -17.17 -16.49 -5.25
CA GLU A 407 -17.57 -16.95 -6.58
C GLU A 407 -16.66 -18.06 -7.08
N LEU A 408 -15.34 -17.82 -7.01
CA LEU A 408 -14.35 -18.79 -7.44
C LEU A 408 -14.44 -20.11 -6.65
N PHE A 409 -14.65 -20.03 -5.34
CA PHE A 409 -14.75 -21.22 -4.48
C PHE A 409 -16.03 -22.02 -4.72
N LEU A 410 -17.18 -21.33 -4.83
CA LEU A 410 -18.48 -21.98 -4.98
C LEU A 410 -18.78 -22.41 -6.43
N ASN A 411 -18.02 -21.92 -7.42
CA ASN A 411 -18.06 -22.44 -8.79
C ASN A 411 -17.30 -23.78 -8.97
N SER A 412 -16.72 -24.34 -7.90
CA SER A 412 -16.07 -25.64 -7.95
C SER A 412 -17.08 -26.76 -8.22
N SER A 413 -16.75 -27.66 -9.15
CA SER A 413 -17.64 -28.75 -9.59
C SER A 413 -17.83 -29.88 -8.57
N HIS A 414 -16.98 -29.97 -7.55
CA HIS A 414 -16.97 -31.07 -6.57
C HIS A 414 -17.72 -30.74 -5.27
N LEU A 415 -18.56 -29.71 -5.28
CA LEU A 415 -19.30 -29.29 -4.09
C LEU A 415 -20.65 -30.01 -3.97
N PRO A 416 -20.97 -30.55 -2.79
CA PRO A 416 -22.29 -31.13 -2.55
C PRO A 416 -23.34 -30.01 -2.50
N ALA A 417 -24.53 -30.29 -3.05
CA ALA A 417 -25.62 -29.32 -3.12
C ALA A 417 -26.07 -28.80 -1.73
N VAL A 418 -25.98 -29.63 -0.68
CA VAL A 418 -26.31 -29.24 0.69
C VAL A 418 -25.41 -28.11 1.18
N LEU A 419 -24.11 -28.18 0.87
CA LEU A 419 -23.15 -27.13 1.22
C LEU A 419 -23.53 -25.81 0.53
N VAL A 420 -23.76 -25.86 -0.79
CA VAL A 420 -24.12 -24.66 -1.56
C VAL A 420 -25.44 -24.06 -1.07
N ALA A 421 -26.43 -24.90 -0.75
CA ALA A 421 -27.69 -24.47 -0.15
C ALA A 421 -27.48 -23.73 1.18
N SER A 422 -26.58 -24.20 2.04
CA SER A 422 -26.23 -23.52 3.30
C SER A 422 -25.63 -22.14 3.07
N PHE A 423 -24.73 -22.00 2.11
CA PHE A 423 -24.16 -20.71 1.72
C PHE A 423 -25.25 -19.76 1.21
N ILE A 424 -26.12 -20.23 0.31
CA ILE A 424 -27.24 -19.45 -0.23
C ILE A 424 -28.17 -18.98 0.90
N LYS A 425 -28.61 -19.89 1.76
CA LYS A 425 -29.56 -19.58 2.85
C LYS A 425 -28.96 -18.61 3.88
N ARG A 426 -27.68 -18.78 4.25
CA ARG A 426 -27.00 -17.83 5.15
C ARG A 426 -26.86 -16.45 4.50
N MET A 427 -26.42 -16.36 3.25
CA MET A 427 -26.35 -15.08 2.53
C MET A 427 -27.73 -14.40 2.42
N ALA A 428 -28.78 -15.17 2.13
CA ALA A 428 -30.14 -14.66 2.05
C ALA A 428 -30.61 -14.09 3.40
N ARG A 429 -30.30 -14.77 4.52
CA ARG A 429 -30.59 -14.26 5.88
C ARG A 429 -29.85 -12.95 6.17
N LEU A 430 -28.56 -12.91 5.86
CA LEU A 430 -27.74 -11.69 6.01
C LEU A 430 -28.26 -10.53 5.16
N CYS A 431 -28.89 -10.80 4.00
CA CYS A 431 -29.47 -9.76 3.17
C CYS A 431 -30.62 -8.99 3.83
N LEU A 432 -31.28 -9.52 4.88
CA LEU A 432 -32.36 -8.83 5.56
C LEU A 432 -31.89 -7.57 6.30
N SER A 433 -30.67 -7.57 6.81
CA SER A 433 -30.03 -6.42 7.47
C SER A 433 -29.00 -5.72 6.59
N ALA A 434 -28.77 -6.22 5.38
CA ALA A 434 -27.71 -5.72 4.50
C ALA A 434 -28.07 -4.39 3.83
N PRO A 435 -27.05 -3.58 3.47
CA PRO A 435 -27.26 -2.41 2.63
C PRO A 435 -27.69 -2.83 1.21
N PRO A 436 -28.45 -1.99 0.47
CA PRO A 436 -28.87 -2.28 -0.91
C PRO A 436 -27.69 -2.59 -1.83
N SER A 437 -26.55 -1.96 -1.57
CA SER A 437 -25.31 -2.18 -2.33
C SER A 437 -24.74 -3.60 -2.19
N ALA A 438 -24.96 -4.29 -1.08
CA ALA A 438 -24.60 -5.70 -0.94
C ALA A 438 -25.68 -6.63 -1.52
N ILE A 439 -26.96 -6.29 -1.35
CA ILE A 439 -28.10 -7.08 -1.86
C ILE A 439 -28.01 -7.24 -3.39
N VAL A 440 -27.63 -6.17 -4.10
CA VAL A 440 -27.44 -6.17 -5.56
C VAL A 440 -26.36 -7.16 -6.01
N THR A 441 -25.35 -7.45 -5.17
CA THR A 441 -24.33 -8.47 -5.45
C THR A 441 -24.86 -9.89 -5.15
N VAL A 442 -25.56 -10.07 -4.03
CA VAL A 442 -25.99 -11.40 -3.55
C VAL A 442 -27.09 -12.01 -4.42
N ILE A 443 -28.01 -11.22 -4.98
CA ILE A 443 -29.12 -11.76 -5.79
C ILE A 443 -28.60 -12.44 -7.08
N PRO A 444 -27.80 -11.78 -7.95
CA PRO A 444 -27.22 -12.42 -9.14
C PRO A 444 -26.28 -13.59 -8.77
N PHE A 445 -25.57 -13.47 -7.65
CA PHE A 445 -24.73 -14.53 -7.12
C PHE A 445 -25.54 -15.79 -6.78
N THR A 446 -26.66 -15.62 -6.07
CA THR A 446 -27.59 -16.69 -5.73
C THR A 446 -28.21 -17.32 -6.98
N TYR A 447 -28.59 -16.50 -7.96
CA TYR A 447 -29.08 -16.97 -9.26
C TYR A 447 -28.06 -17.88 -9.95
N ASN A 448 -26.79 -17.45 -10.03
CA ASN A 448 -25.73 -18.22 -10.65
C ASN A 448 -25.51 -19.57 -9.93
N LEU A 449 -25.51 -19.58 -8.59
CA LEU A 449 -25.36 -20.81 -7.82
C LEU A 449 -26.53 -21.79 -8.01
N MET A 450 -27.77 -21.29 -8.07
CA MET A 450 -28.95 -22.13 -8.32
C MET A 450 -28.97 -22.70 -9.74
N ARG A 451 -28.47 -21.93 -10.72
CA ARG A 451 -28.27 -22.42 -12.09
C ARG A 451 -27.21 -23.52 -12.15
N LEU A 452 -26.11 -23.36 -11.40
CA LEU A 452 -25.04 -24.35 -11.32
C LEU A 452 -25.48 -25.62 -10.57
N HIS A 453 -26.27 -25.47 -9.52
CA HIS A 453 -26.80 -26.56 -8.69
C HIS A 453 -28.33 -26.55 -8.67
N PRO A 454 -29.00 -27.17 -9.67
CA PRO A 454 -30.46 -27.15 -9.80
C PRO A 454 -31.22 -27.71 -8.59
N THR A 455 -30.61 -28.58 -7.79
CA THR A 455 -31.20 -29.09 -6.53
C THR A 455 -31.45 -27.98 -5.52
N CYS A 456 -30.71 -26.87 -5.55
CA CYS A 456 -30.95 -25.71 -4.68
C CYS A 456 -32.26 -24.98 -5.03
N THR A 457 -32.83 -25.20 -6.21
CA THR A 457 -34.09 -24.56 -6.62
C THR A 457 -35.31 -25.04 -5.82
N PHE A 458 -35.22 -26.18 -5.13
CA PHE A 458 -36.25 -26.62 -4.18
C PHE A 458 -36.49 -25.62 -3.05
N MET A 459 -35.51 -24.76 -2.74
CA MET A 459 -35.67 -23.70 -1.76
C MET A 459 -36.51 -22.50 -2.28
N LEU A 460 -36.65 -22.36 -3.61
CA LEU A 460 -37.53 -21.36 -4.23
C LEU A 460 -38.93 -21.92 -4.48
N HIS A 461 -39.00 -23.16 -4.96
CA HIS A 461 -40.26 -23.80 -5.30
C HIS A 461 -40.31 -25.22 -4.73
N ARG A 462 -41.02 -25.36 -3.60
CA ARG A 462 -41.23 -26.65 -2.93
C ARG A 462 -42.68 -27.10 -3.10
N VAL A 463 -42.87 -28.19 -3.82
CA VAL A 463 -44.15 -28.91 -3.83
C VAL A 463 -44.07 -30.00 -2.76
N LEU A 464 -44.91 -29.89 -1.73
CA LEU A 464 -45.02 -30.90 -0.71
C LEU A 464 -45.65 -32.17 -1.30
N GLY A 465 -45.09 -33.34 -0.98
CA GLY A 465 -45.62 -34.62 -1.44
C GLY A 465 -46.93 -35.00 -0.74
N LYS A 466 -47.60 -36.04 -1.26
CA LYS A 466 -48.89 -36.55 -0.73
C LYS A 466 -48.81 -37.13 0.70
N GLU A 467 -47.60 -37.36 1.20
CA GLU A 467 -47.34 -37.90 2.54
C GLU A 467 -47.41 -36.83 3.64
N VAL A 468 -47.41 -35.55 3.26
CA VAL A 468 -47.50 -34.43 4.21
C VAL A 468 -48.96 -34.14 4.54
N ASP A 469 -49.27 -34.14 5.83
CA ASP A 469 -50.60 -33.81 6.35
C ASP A 469 -50.86 -32.30 6.21
N TYR A 470 -51.49 -31.90 5.10
CA TYR A 470 -51.80 -30.50 4.80
C TYR A 470 -52.69 -29.85 5.87
N GLU A 471 -53.54 -30.61 6.56
CA GLU A 471 -54.42 -30.08 7.60
C GLU A 471 -53.60 -29.67 8.83
N LYS A 472 -52.61 -30.47 9.21
CA LYS A 472 -51.66 -30.11 10.29
C LYS A 472 -50.79 -28.92 9.92
N LEU A 473 -50.32 -28.84 8.69
CA LEU A 473 -49.50 -27.72 8.23
C LEU A 473 -50.29 -26.40 8.21
N ARG A 474 -51.56 -26.45 7.77
CA ARG A 474 -52.44 -25.27 7.74
C ARG A 474 -52.73 -24.74 9.14
N ASN A 475 -52.87 -25.63 10.12
CA ASN A 475 -53.21 -25.26 11.49
C ASN A 475 -51.97 -24.89 12.34
N GLY A 476 -50.82 -25.51 12.08
CA GLY A 476 -49.59 -25.34 12.89
C GLY A 476 -48.47 -24.52 12.23
N GLY A 477 -48.59 -24.16 10.95
CA GLY A 477 -47.53 -23.51 10.18
C GLY A 477 -46.36 -24.43 9.82
N PHE A 478 -45.45 -23.95 8.97
CA PHE A 478 -44.21 -24.66 8.64
C PHE A 478 -43.08 -24.18 9.55
N VAL A 479 -42.39 -25.10 10.22
CA VAL A 479 -41.21 -24.78 11.02
C VAL A 479 -39.98 -24.87 10.11
N ASP A 480 -39.24 -23.76 9.97
CA ASP A 480 -38.01 -23.73 9.17
C ASP A 480 -36.94 -24.66 9.82
N PRO A 481 -36.46 -25.71 9.12
CA PRO A 481 -35.45 -26.62 9.63
C PRO A 481 -34.04 -26.01 9.66
N PHE A 482 -33.82 -24.83 9.06
CA PHE A 482 -32.50 -24.22 8.99
C PHE A 482 -31.99 -23.74 10.37
N ASN A 483 -30.84 -24.25 10.80
CA ASN A 483 -30.15 -23.79 12.00
C ASN A 483 -29.05 -22.77 11.66
N GLU A 484 -29.26 -21.52 12.07
CA GLU A 484 -28.32 -20.41 11.82
C GLU A 484 -27.01 -20.54 12.60
N GLN A 485 -27.04 -21.11 13.80
CA GLN A 485 -25.85 -21.23 14.67
C GLN A 485 -24.95 -22.42 14.31
N GLU A 486 -25.37 -23.27 13.38
CA GLU A 486 -24.55 -24.38 12.93
C GLU A 486 -23.33 -23.87 12.15
N MET A 487 -22.15 -24.44 12.46
CA MET A 487 -20.89 -24.02 11.85
C MET A 487 -20.50 -24.92 10.68
N ASP A 488 -20.97 -26.17 10.67
CA ASP A 488 -20.76 -27.09 9.57
C ASP A 488 -21.83 -26.88 8.47
N PRO A 489 -21.47 -26.36 7.28
CA PRO A 489 -22.42 -26.12 6.20
C PRO A 489 -23.09 -27.41 5.69
N LEU A 490 -22.61 -28.60 6.06
CA LEU A 490 -23.26 -29.86 5.70
C LEU A 490 -24.43 -30.24 6.62
N LYS A 491 -24.56 -29.62 7.80
CA LYS A 491 -25.52 -30.00 8.85
C LYS A 491 -26.59 -28.95 9.16
N THR A 492 -26.64 -27.86 8.39
CA THR A 492 -27.51 -26.72 8.69
C THR A 492 -29.00 -26.97 8.44
N GLY A 493 -29.37 -27.97 7.63
CA GLY A 493 -30.75 -28.18 7.18
C GLY A 493 -31.22 -27.23 6.07
N ALA A 494 -30.33 -26.43 5.47
CA ALA A 494 -30.70 -25.39 4.50
C ALA A 494 -31.45 -25.91 3.25
N LEU A 495 -31.12 -27.10 2.76
CA LEU A 495 -31.79 -27.68 1.58
C LEU A 495 -33.26 -28.02 1.84
N GLU A 496 -33.65 -28.28 3.09
CA GLU A 496 -35.02 -28.59 3.50
C GLU A 496 -35.84 -27.33 3.81
N SER A 497 -35.15 -26.20 3.99
CA SER A 497 -35.73 -24.85 4.14
C SER A 497 -36.23 -24.27 2.82
N SER A 498 -36.86 -23.09 2.90
CA SER A 498 -37.22 -22.21 1.80
C SER A 498 -36.56 -20.82 1.94
N LEU A 499 -36.56 -20.00 0.87
CA LEU A 499 -35.91 -18.69 0.82
C LEU A 499 -36.89 -17.51 0.93
N TRP A 500 -37.64 -17.43 2.03
CA TRP A 500 -38.57 -16.30 2.28
C TRP A 500 -37.86 -14.95 2.35
N GLU A 501 -36.57 -14.94 2.68
CA GLU A 501 -35.74 -13.74 2.73
C GLU A 501 -35.74 -13.02 1.38
N LEU A 502 -35.47 -13.75 0.30
CA LEU A 502 -35.36 -13.18 -1.03
C LEU A 502 -36.73 -12.75 -1.57
N GLU A 503 -37.80 -13.44 -1.15
CA GLU A 503 -39.18 -13.04 -1.43
C GLU A 503 -39.52 -11.71 -0.75
N THR A 504 -39.18 -11.54 0.53
CA THR A 504 -39.42 -10.27 1.24
C THR A 504 -38.66 -9.09 0.62
N LEU A 505 -37.46 -9.32 0.10
CA LEU A 505 -36.66 -8.30 -0.60
C LEU A 505 -37.28 -7.80 -1.90
N GLN A 506 -38.31 -8.46 -2.44
CA GLN A 506 -39.06 -7.95 -3.60
C GLN A 506 -39.88 -6.70 -3.26
N SER A 507 -40.14 -6.45 -1.98
CA SER A 507 -40.81 -5.26 -1.47
C SER A 507 -39.84 -4.18 -0.96
N HIS A 508 -38.55 -4.29 -1.32
CA HIS A 508 -37.51 -3.35 -0.89
C HIS A 508 -37.80 -1.92 -1.37
N TYR A 509 -37.47 -0.92 -0.55
CA TYR A 509 -37.74 0.50 -0.82
C TYR A 509 -37.08 1.02 -2.11
N HIS A 510 -35.90 0.49 -2.44
CA HIS A 510 -35.17 0.85 -3.65
C HIS A 510 -35.68 0.05 -4.87
N PRO A 511 -36.18 0.70 -5.94
CA PRO A 511 -36.84 0.02 -7.04
C PRO A 511 -35.92 -0.94 -7.82
N ASN A 512 -34.65 -0.57 -8.06
CA ASN A 512 -33.73 -1.47 -8.77
C ASN A 512 -33.40 -2.73 -7.98
N VAL A 513 -33.46 -2.68 -6.64
CA VAL A 513 -33.22 -3.86 -5.79
C VAL A 513 -34.44 -4.76 -5.84
N ALA A 514 -35.63 -4.19 -5.72
CA ALA A 514 -36.90 -4.90 -5.83
C ALA A 514 -37.07 -5.60 -7.18
N THR A 515 -36.74 -4.92 -8.30
CA THR A 515 -36.79 -5.54 -9.63
C THR A 515 -35.74 -6.64 -9.81
N LEU A 516 -34.55 -6.47 -9.26
CA LEU A 516 -33.51 -7.51 -9.29
C LEU A 516 -33.95 -8.75 -8.48
N ALA A 517 -34.55 -8.56 -7.31
CA ALA A 517 -35.07 -9.65 -6.48
C ALA A 517 -36.19 -10.44 -7.19
N LYS A 518 -37.04 -9.76 -7.98
CA LYS A 518 -38.10 -10.40 -8.78
C LYS A 518 -37.59 -11.38 -9.83
N ILE A 519 -36.35 -11.25 -10.29
CA ILE A 519 -35.73 -12.19 -11.23
C ILE A 519 -35.77 -13.64 -10.69
N LEU A 520 -35.70 -13.82 -9.37
CA LEU A 520 -35.77 -15.14 -8.73
C LEU A 520 -37.18 -15.75 -8.76
N SER A 521 -38.23 -14.93 -8.92
CA SER A 521 -39.61 -15.38 -9.12
C SER A 521 -39.99 -15.54 -10.59
N GLU A 522 -39.22 -14.94 -11.50
CA GLU A 522 -39.38 -15.09 -12.93
C GLU A 522 -38.71 -16.38 -13.45
N GLN A 523 -38.97 -16.72 -14.71
CA GLN A 523 -38.35 -17.89 -15.33
C GLN A 523 -36.85 -17.69 -15.54
N PHE A 524 -36.05 -18.72 -15.27
CA PHE A 524 -34.59 -18.69 -15.38
C PHE A 524 -34.14 -18.75 -16.86
N THR A 525 -34.29 -17.63 -17.58
CA THR A 525 -33.98 -17.51 -19.01
C THR A 525 -32.51 -17.20 -19.28
N LYS A 526 -31.85 -16.44 -18.41
CA LYS A 526 -30.45 -16.05 -18.56
C LYS A 526 -29.51 -17.20 -18.17
N GLN A 527 -28.40 -17.37 -18.89
CA GLN A 527 -27.45 -18.44 -18.58
C GLN A 527 -26.68 -18.14 -17.28
N GLN A 528 -26.10 -16.94 -17.19
CA GLN A 528 -25.34 -16.47 -16.04
C GLN A 528 -25.37 -14.92 -16.01
N TYR A 529 -25.31 -14.33 -14.82
CA TYR A 529 -25.02 -12.92 -14.63
C TYR A 529 -23.52 -12.71 -14.39
N ASN A 530 -22.92 -11.72 -15.03
CA ASN A 530 -21.56 -11.32 -14.72
C ASN A 530 -21.55 -10.58 -13.37
N ILE A 531 -20.89 -11.15 -12.36
CA ILE A 531 -20.91 -10.62 -10.99
C ILE A 531 -20.06 -9.34 -10.87
N GLU A 532 -19.02 -9.17 -11.69
CA GLU A 532 -18.17 -7.96 -11.71
C GLU A 532 -18.97 -6.68 -11.97
N ASP A 533 -20.08 -6.77 -12.71
CA ASP A 533 -20.95 -5.62 -12.97
C ASP A 533 -21.70 -5.15 -11.71
N PHE A 534 -21.77 -5.99 -10.66
CA PHE A 534 -22.58 -5.76 -9.45
C PHE A 534 -21.75 -5.62 -8.16
N LEU A 535 -20.43 -5.80 -8.21
CA LEU A 535 -19.58 -5.94 -7.01
C LEU A 535 -19.18 -4.62 -6.35
N ASP A 536 -18.94 -3.56 -7.12
CA ASP A 536 -18.33 -2.32 -6.64
C ASP A 536 -19.33 -1.16 -6.46
N HIS A 537 -20.62 -1.48 -6.27
CA HIS A 537 -21.62 -0.48 -5.95
C HIS A 537 -21.50 -0.01 -4.49
N SER A 538 -21.59 1.31 -4.31
CA SER A 538 -21.67 2.01 -3.03
C SER A 538 -22.93 2.89 -2.99
N TYR A 539 -23.28 3.41 -1.81
CA TYR A 539 -24.34 4.42 -1.71
C TYR A 539 -24.05 5.66 -2.57
N THR A 540 -22.78 6.08 -2.66
CA THR A 540 -22.37 7.22 -3.49
C THR A 540 -22.63 6.94 -4.97
N SER A 541 -22.20 5.77 -5.46
CA SER A 541 -22.43 5.35 -6.85
C SER A 541 -23.93 5.21 -7.17
N MET A 542 -24.72 4.68 -6.24
CA MET A 542 -26.17 4.57 -6.41
C MET A 542 -26.84 5.95 -6.48
N LEU A 543 -26.45 6.87 -5.60
CA LEU A 543 -26.98 8.23 -5.58
C LEU A 543 -26.58 9.01 -6.85
N GLU A 544 -25.32 8.92 -7.26
CA GLU A 544 -24.84 9.51 -8.52
C GLU A 544 -25.60 8.96 -9.73
N SER A 545 -25.89 7.65 -9.72
CA SER A 545 -26.71 7.02 -10.77
C SER A 545 -28.13 7.58 -10.80
N GLU A 546 -28.74 7.88 -9.64
CA GLU A 546 -30.07 8.52 -9.60
C GLU A 546 -30.00 10.00 -10.04
N MET A 547 -28.98 10.74 -9.62
CA MET A 547 -28.81 12.16 -9.99
C MET A 547 -28.55 12.37 -11.48
N THR A 548 -27.91 11.40 -12.14
CA THR A 548 -27.60 11.46 -13.57
C THR A 548 -28.77 11.01 -14.46
N LYS A 549 -29.83 10.43 -13.88
CA LYS A 549 -31.02 10.06 -14.66
C LYS A 549 -31.72 11.30 -15.20
N LYS A 550 -31.94 11.30 -16.52
CA LYS A 550 -32.78 12.30 -17.16
C LYS A 550 -34.23 12.07 -16.73
N THR A 551 -34.82 13.04 -16.06
CA THR A 551 -36.24 13.03 -15.70
C THR A 551 -37.07 13.11 -16.98
N THR A 552 -37.60 11.97 -17.42
CA THR A 552 -38.45 11.89 -18.62
C THR A 552 -39.92 12.18 -18.33
N LYS A 553 -40.32 12.11 -17.06
CA LYS A 553 -41.68 12.37 -16.58
C LYS A 553 -41.65 13.39 -15.45
N GLU A 554 -42.66 14.24 -15.42
CA GLU A 554 -42.87 15.17 -14.31
C GLU A 554 -43.14 14.37 -13.02
N PRO A 555 -42.55 14.75 -11.88
CA PRO A 555 -42.78 14.09 -10.61
C PRO A 555 -44.24 14.26 -10.18
N VAL A 556 -44.82 13.20 -9.64
CA VAL A 556 -46.20 13.22 -9.12
C VAL A 556 -46.17 13.71 -7.67
N VAL A 557 -47.15 14.52 -7.31
CA VAL A 557 -47.36 15.02 -5.94
C VAL A 557 -48.59 14.38 -5.30
N GLU A 558 -48.62 14.36 -3.98
CA GLU A 558 -49.78 13.90 -3.23
C GLU A 558 -50.94 14.91 -3.37
N TYR A 559 -52.13 14.42 -3.72
CA TYR A 559 -53.29 15.27 -4.00
C TYR A 559 -53.96 15.81 -2.73
N ILE A 560 -53.93 15.05 -1.64
CA ILE A 560 -54.58 15.39 -0.37
C ILE A 560 -53.50 15.54 0.70
N VAL A 561 -52.96 16.75 0.82
CA VAL A 561 -52.00 17.06 1.89
C VAL A 561 -52.77 17.53 3.13
N PRO A 562 -52.57 16.91 4.31
CA PRO A 562 -53.22 17.35 5.54
C PRO A 562 -52.76 18.77 5.90
N LYS A 563 -53.72 19.65 6.27
CA LYS A 563 -53.42 21.04 6.64
C LYS A 563 -52.65 21.14 7.97
N LYS A 564 -52.87 20.19 8.89
CA LYS A 564 -52.25 20.11 10.22
C LYS A 564 -51.16 19.04 10.19
N ILE A 565 -49.96 19.39 9.74
CA ILE A 565 -48.85 18.43 9.58
C ILE A 565 -48.12 18.19 10.92
N LEU A 566 -47.92 19.27 11.69
CA LEU A 566 -47.17 19.28 12.95
C LEU A 566 -48.04 19.49 14.20
N ALA A 567 -49.34 19.74 14.02
CA ALA A 567 -50.26 19.92 15.14
C ALA A 567 -50.82 18.55 15.54
N ARG A 568 -50.62 18.16 16.80
CA ARG A 568 -51.26 16.98 17.40
C ARG A 568 -52.77 17.13 17.22
N GLU A 569 -53.44 16.14 16.63
CA GLU A 569 -54.87 16.21 16.33
C GLU A 569 -55.70 16.29 17.62
N GLU A 570 -55.96 17.50 18.10
CA GLU A 570 -57.04 17.73 19.05
C GLU A 570 -58.36 17.76 18.27
N LYS A 571 -58.95 16.57 18.15
CA LYS A 571 -60.32 16.26 17.73
C LYS A 571 -60.64 16.32 16.22
N LYS A 572 -61.39 15.30 15.82
CA LYS A 572 -61.97 15.06 14.49
C LYS A 572 -62.69 16.31 13.98
N ASP A 573 -62.14 16.93 12.94
CA ASP A 573 -62.91 17.83 12.08
C ASP A 573 -63.90 16.95 11.28
N GLU A 574 -65.20 17.03 11.56
CA GLU A 574 -66.26 16.19 10.97
C GLU A 574 -66.46 16.38 9.45
N ASP A 575 -65.71 17.27 8.81
CA ASP A 575 -65.84 17.63 7.38
C ASP A 575 -64.74 17.06 6.45
N SER A 576 -63.78 16.26 6.96
CA SER A 576 -62.80 15.59 6.10
C SER A 576 -63.30 14.21 5.65
N LEU A 577 -63.56 14.07 4.34
CA LEU A 577 -64.08 12.85 3.68
C LEU A 577 -63.20 11.59 3.81
N LEU A 578 -62.01 11.67 4.38
CA LEU A 578 -61.15 10.52 4.70
C LEU A 578 -60.51 10.73 6.07
N PRO A 579 -60.45 9.70 6.94
CA PRO A 579 -59.72 9.77 8.19
C PRO A 579 -58.23 9.97 7.88
N THR A 580 -57.65 11.07 8.37
CA THR A 580 -56.20 11.27 8.42
C THR A 580 -55.61 10.14 9.27
N GLY A 581 -54.71 9.34 8.67
CA GLY A 581 -54.02 8.29 9.41
C GLY A 581 -53.18 8.93 10.55
N PRO A 582 -53.07 8.29 11.72
CA PRO A 582 -52.32 8.86 12.83
C PRO A 582 -50.87 9.10 12.42
N ASN A 583 -50.41 10.35 12.53
CA ASN A 583 -49.02 10.68 12.28
C ASN A 583 -48.18 10.21 13.47
N VAL A 584 -47.56 9.03 13.32
CA VAL A 584 -46.73 8.38 14.36
C VAL A 584 -45.60 9.31 14.85
N LEU A 585 -45.15 10.27 14.03
CA LEU A 585 -44.16 11.26 14.45
C LEU A 585 -44.69 12.15 15.58
N LEU A 586 -45.96 12.58 15.54
CA LEU A 586 -46.59 13.44 16.55
C LEU A 586 -46.95 12.70 17.84
N ASP A 587 -47.02 11.37 17.78
CA ASP A 587 -47.17 10.54 18.98
C ASP A 587 -45.87 10.43 19.77
N LEU A 588 -44.73 10.53 19.09
CA LEU A 588 -43.39 10.34 19.64
C LEU A 588 -42.64 11.66 19.91
N TRP A 589 -42.99 12.74 19.22
CA TRP A 589 -42.30 14.03 19.28
C TRP A 589 -43.29 15.14 19.63
N ASP A 590 -42.95 15.89 20.67
CA ASP A 590 -43.64 17.13 21.01
C ASP A 590 -43.01 18.28 20.21
N PHE A 591 -43.83 18.90 19.37
CA PHE A 591 -43.47 20.10 18.62
C PHE A 591 -44.17 21.29 19.30
N GLU A 592 -43.42 22.04 20.13
CA GLU A 592 -43.87 23.30 20.75
C GLU A 592 -43.86 24.49 19.77
#